data_AF-A0A1I3VV45-F1
#
_entry.id   AF-A0A1I3VV45-F1
#
_cell.length_a   1.000
_cell.length_b   1.000
_cell.length_c   1.000
_cell.angle_alpha   90.00
_cell.angle_beta   90.00
_cell.angle_gamma   90.00
#
_symmetry.space_group_name_H-M   'P 1'
#
loop_
_entity.id
_entity.type
_entity.pdbx_description
1 polymer ?
#
loop_
_entity_poly.entity_id
_entity_poly.type
_entity_poly.pdbx_seq_one_letter_code
_entity_poly.pdbx_strand_id
1 'polypeptide(L)'
;MQASIDNITNRSVKNVQNVQRSSLFSLIAMAVALLIIGIFISKIIISNIVTPIKGVMTVLTSMAEDNDLTKRMNFDSEDEVDAMGKTFNLFVEKLQSLVISLTQASEQLSTAEETSVVSISTNQNIAKQKNETMHVASAITQMTAIVQEVAISAEKASEAAVKGDKDSESGRKVVEEIVSSINNLAAEITTSTSVIKTLKSDSENIGTVLDVIKNIAEQTN
;
A
#
# COMPACT_ATOMS: atom_id res chain seq x y z
N MET A 1 21.31 -43.95 -126.88
CA MET A 1 20.60 -42.68 -126.61
C MET A 1 19.54 -42.86 -125.50
N GLN A 2 18.62 -43.82 -125.62
CA GLN A 2 17.62 -44.14 -124.57
C GLN A 2 18.23 -44.36 -123.17
N ALA A 3 19.27 -45.20 -123.07
CA ALA A 3 19.93 -45.52 -121.80
C ALA A 3 20.58 -44.32 -121.09
N SER A 4 20.99 -43.27 -121.83
CA SER A 4 21.53 -42.04 -121.23
C SER A 4 20.42 -41.15 -120.70
N ILE A 5 19.26 -41.09 -121.37
CA ILE A 5 18.07 -40.34 -120.93
C ILE A 5 17.48 -40.97 -119.67
N ASP A 6 17.40 -42.30 -119.60
CA ASP A 6 16.90 -43.02 -118.43
C ASP A 6 17.83 -42.86 -117.21
N ASN A 7 19.15 -42.80 -117.42
CA ASN A 7 20.11 -42.56 -116.35
C ASN A 7 20.04 -41.12 -115.81
N ILE A 8 19.87 -40.12 -116.68
CA ILE A 8 19.68 -38.72 -116.28
C ILE A 8 18.35 -38.53 -115.53
N THR A 9 17.28 -39.15 -116.01
CA THR A 9 15.95 -39.09 -115.38
C THR A 9 15.94 -39.79 -114.01
N ASN A 10 16.60 -40.94 -113.89
CA ASN A 10 16.73 -41.61 -112.60
C ASN A 10 17.63 -40.84 -111.62
N ARG A 11 18.66 -40.14 -112.11
CA ARG A 11 19.49 -39.26 -111.27
C ARG A 11 18.73 -38.02 -110.81
N SER A 12 17.93 -37.39 -111.68
CA SER A 12 17.13 -36.21 -111.30
C SER A 12 16.02 -36.58 -110.31
N VAL A 13 15.33 -37.70 -110.50
CA VAL A 13 14.33 -38.22 -109.54
C VAL A 13 14.97 -38.56 -108.19
N LYS A 14 16.13 -39.24 -108.18
CA LYS A 14 16.87 -39.51 -106.93
C LYS A 14 17.34 -38.24 -106.24
N ASN A 15 17.78 -37.23 -106.98
CA ASN A 15 18.20 -35.95 -106.42
C ASN A 15 17.01 -35.18 -105.81
N VAL A 16 15.86 -35.15 -106.48
CA VAL A 16 14.63 -34.54 -105.93
C VAL A 16 14.17 -35.27 -104.66
N GLN A 17 14.20 -36.61 -104.65
CA GLN A 17 13.87 -37.41 -103.46
C GLN A 17 14.85 -37.18 -102.31
N ASN A 18 16.15 -37.07 -102.59
CA ASN A 18 17.18 -36.79 -101.58
C ASN A 18 17.05 -35.37 -101.01
N VAL A 19 16.76 -34.36 -101.85
CA VAL A 19 16.50 -32.99 -101.41
C VAL A 19 15.23 -32.93 -100.57
N GLN A 20 14.14 -33.58 -100.97
CA GLN A 20 12.91 -33.64 -100.19
C GLN A 20 13.11 -34.33 -98.82
N ARG A 21 13.84 -35.46 -98.78
CA ARG A 21 14.18 -36.14 -97.53
C ARG A 21 15.08 -35.30 -96.63
N SER A 22 16.07 -34.61 -97.19
CA SER A 22 16.95 -33.71 -96.43
C SER A 22 16.19 -32.52 -95.85
N SER A 23 15.29 -31.90 -96.62
CA SER A 23 14.46 -30.80 -96.14
C SER A 23 13.50 -31.25 -95.04
N LEU A 24 12.84 -32.41 -95.19
CA LEU A 24 11.98 -32.98 -94.14
C LEU A 24 12.76 -33.30 -92.87
N PHE A 25 13.95 -33.89 -92.99
CA PHE A 25 14.81 -34.19 -91.84
C PHE A 25 15.24 -32.90 -91.11
N SER A 26 15.64 -31.85 -91.86
CA SER A 26 15.99 -30.56 -91.25
C SER A 26 14.83 -29.88 -90.53
N LEU A 27 13.60 -30.01 -91.06
CA LEU A 27 12.40 -29.43 -90.44
C LEU A 27 12.01 -30.18 -89.16
N ILE A 28 12.09 -31.51 -89.16
CA ILE A 28 11.88 -32.34 -87.97
C ILE A 28 12.96 -32.05 -86.92
N ALA A 29 14.24 -31.99 -87.33
CA ALA A 29 15.33 -31.67 -86.42
C ALA A 29 15.17 -30.28 -85.78
N MET A 30 14.74 -29.28 -86.56
CA MET A 30 14.43 -27.94 -86.04
C MET A 30 13.26 -27.96 -85.05
N ALA A 31 12.17 -28.67 -85.37
CA ALA A 31 11.02 -28.81 -84.48
C ALA A 31 11.39 -29.49 -83.16
N VAL A 32 12.21 -30.55 -83.21
CA VAL A 32 12.72 -31.24 -82.03
C VAL A 32 13.64 -30.33 -81.21
N ALA A 33 14.53 -29.57 -81.85
CA ALA A 33 15.40 -28.61 -81.16
C ALA A 33 14.59 -27.53 -80.43
N LEU A 34 13.57 -26.96 -81.07
CA LEU A 34 12.67 -25.98 -80.45
C LEU A 34 11.88 -26.58 -79.28
N LEU A 35 11.42 -27.83 -79.40
CA LEU A 35 10.77 -28.54 -78.30
C LEU A 35 11.70 -28.71 -77.09
N ILE A 36 12.95 -29.12 -77.32
CA ILE A 36 13.95 -29.30 -76.26
C ILE A 36 14.24 -27.96 -75.58
N ILE A 37 14.42 -26.88 -76.34
CA ILE A 37 14.61 -25.53 -75.81
C ILE A 37 13.41 -25.09 -74.98
N GLY A 38 12.19 -25.33 -75.46
CA GLY A 38 10.95 -25.02 -74.74
C GLY A 38 10.85 -25.75 -73.40
N ILE A 39 11.17 -27.05 -73.38
CA ILE A 39 11.20 -27.86 -72.14
C ILE A 39 12.28 -27.33 -71.18
N PHE A 40 13.45 -26.98 -71.69
CA PHE A 40 14.55 -26.46 -70.88
C PHE A 40 14.20 -25.12 -70.22
N ILE A 41 13.66 -24.17 -70.99
CA ILE A 41 13.19 -22.87 -70.47
C ILE A 41 12.06 -23.07 -69.45
N SER A 42 11.09 -23.95 -69.75
CA SER A 42 9.98 -24.25 -68.84
C SER A 42 10.49 -24.79 -67.51
N LYS A 43 11.49 -25.69 -67.52
CA LYS A 43 12.10 -26.23 -66.31
C LYS A 43 12.78 -25.15 -65.46
N ILE A 44 13.48 -24.20 -66.09
CA ILE A 44 14.11 -23.07 -65.40
C ILE A 44 13.04 -22.19 -64.73
N ILE A 45 11.97 -21.82 -65.44
CA ILE A 45 10.90 -20.99 -64.88
C ILE A 45 10.20 -21.70 -63.72
N ILE A 46 9.91 -22.99 -63.85
CA ILE A 46 9.25 -23.76 -62.79
C ILE A 46 10.14 -23.87 -61.54
N SER A 47 11.44 -24.11 -61.74
CA SER A 47 12.39 -24.26 -60.64
C SER A 47 12.68 -22.94 -59.93
N ASN A 48 12.88 -21.85 -60.68
CA ASN A 48 13.39 -20.60 -60.13
C ASN A 48 12.30 -19.59 -59.77
N ILE A 49 11.09 -19.71 -60.33
CA ILE A 49 9.99 -18.74 -60.09
C ILE A 49 8.79 -19.44 -59.46
N VAL A 50 8.23 -20.46 -60.13
CA VAL A 50 6.94 -21.04 -59.70
C VAL A 50 7.07 -21.79 -58.37
N THR A 51 8.12 -22.59 -58.21
CA THR A 51 8.33 -23.39 -56.99
C THR A 51 8.55 -22.49 -55.76
N PRO A 52 9.44 -21.49 -55.79
CA PRO A 52 9.59 -20.54 -54.69
C PRO A 52 8.31 -19.77 -54.34
N ILE A 53 7.57 -19.27 -55.33
CA ILE A 53 6.29 -18.57 -55.10
C ILE A 53 5.25 -19.47 -54.42
N LYS A 54 5.18 -20.75 -54.81
CA LYS A 54 4.32 -21.72 -54.10
C LYS A 54 4.77 -21.92 -52.66
N GLY A 55 6.08 -21.97 -52.41
CA GLY A 55 6.64 -22.03 -51.06
C GLY A 55 6.22 -20.84 -50.19
N VAL A 56 6.28 -19.62 -50.75
CA VAL A 56 5.77 -18.40 -50.09
C VAL A 56 4.31 -18.57 -49.68
N MET A 57 3.46 -19.01 -50.61
CA MET A 57 2.03 -19.19 -50.36
C MET A 57 1.79 -20.22 -49.26
N THR A 58 2.50 -21.35 -49.27
CA THR A 58 2.39 -22.38 -48.23
C THR A 58 2.76 -21.84 -46.85
N VAL A 59 3.87 -21.08 -46.73
CA VAL A 59 4.28 -20.47 -45.47
C VAL A 59 3.21 -19.49 -44.99
N LEU A 60 2.74 -18.58 -45.86
CA LEU A 60 1.71 -17.60 -45.53
C LEU A 60 0.39 -18.23 -45.08
N THR A 61 -0.11 -19.23 -45.82
CA THR A 61 -1.32 -19.97 -45.44
C THR A 61 -1.13 -20.61 -44.06
N SER A 62 0.00 -21.28 -43.84
CA SER A 62 0.26 -21.95 -42.57
C SER A 62 0.46 -20.97 -41.40
N MET A 63 0.95 -19.76 -41.66
CA MET A 63 1.05 -18.70 -40.64
C MET A 63 -0.35 -18.18 -40.27
N ALA A 64 -1.23 -18.01 -41.26
CA ALA A 64 -2.59 -17.54 -41.04
C ALA A 64 -3.47 -18.58 -40.34
N GLU A 65 -3.34 -19.86 -40.71
CA GLU A 65 -4.09 -20.96 -40.10
C GLU A 65 -3.63 -21.22 -38.65
N ASP A 66 -2.32 -21.30 -38.43
CA ASP A 66 -1.77 -21.63 -37.11
C ASP A 66 -1.61 -20.41 -36.19
N ASN A 67 -1.79 -19.19 -36.73
CA ASN A 67 -1.42 -17.92 -36.07
C ASN A 67 0.05 -17.88 -35.60
N ASP A 68 0.91 -18.64 -36.29
CA ASP A 68 2.30 -18.83 -35.90
C ASP A 68 3.22 -17.85 -36.65
N LEU A 69 3.55 -16.75 -35.99
CA LEU A 69 4.49 -15.75 -36.50
C LEU A 69 5.96 -16.20 -36.41
N THR A 70 6.29 -17.39 -35.90
CA THR A 70 7.68 -17.87 -35.78
C THR A 70 8.25 -18.42 -37.09
N LYS A 71 7.38 -18.75 -38.04
CA LYS A 71 7.80 -19.26 -39.36
C LYS A 71 8.58 -18.18 -40.13
N ARG A 72 9.48 -18.60 -41.02
CA ARG A 72 10.32 -17.72 -41.83
C ARG A 72 10.40 -18.24 -43.26
N MET A 73 10.56 -17.32 -44.19
CA MET A 73 10.82 -17.65 -45.60
C MET A 73 12.32 -17.60 -45.87
N ASN A 74 12.91 -18.76 -46.15
CA ASN A 74 14.32 -18.88 -46.54
C ASN A 74 14.38 -19.47 -47.95
N PHE A 75 14.95 -18.73 -48.88
CA PHE A 75 15.15 -19.15 -50.26
C PHE A 75 16.66 -19.18 -50.55
N ASP A 76 17.14 -20.20 -51.25
CA ASP A 76 18.55 -20.34 -51.64
C ASP A 76 18.87 -19.60 -52.96
N SER A 77 18.11 -18.54 -53.29
CA SER A 77 18.29 -17.73 -54.51
C SER A 77 18.86 -16.36 -54.18
N GLU A 78 19.45 -15.67 -55.16
CA GLU A 78 19.93 -14.27 -55.03
C GLU A 78 19.11 -13.32 -55.94
N ASP A 79 17.84 -13.66 -56.17
CA ASP A 79 16.91 -12.92 -57.02
C ASP A 79 15.86 -12.14 -56.21
N GLU A 80 14.90 -11.55 -56.91
CA GLU A 80 13.80 -10.78 -56.32
C GLU A 80 12.94 -11.61 -55.35
N VAL A 81 12.91 -12.94 -55.49
CA VAL A 81 12.13 -13.82 -54.60
C VAL A 81 12.79 -13.93 -53.24
N ASP A 82 14.13 -14.04 -53.19
CA ASP A 82 14.88 -13.99 -51.93
C ASP A 82 14.75 -12.62 -51.25
N ALA A 83 14.85 -11.53 -52.01
CA ALA A 83 14.63 -10.19 -51.48
C ALA A 83 13.22 -10.01 -50.87
N MET A 84 12.20 -10.58 -51.50
CA MET A 84 10.83 -10.61 -50.97
C MET A 84 10.75 -11.42 -49.67
N GLY A 85 11.37 -12.61 -49.61
CA GLY A 85 11.43 -13.44 -48.41
C GLY A 85 12.08 -12.72 -47.22
N LYS A 86 13.22 -12.08 -47.45
CA LYS A 86 13.93 -11.27 -46.45
C LYS A 86 13.08 -10.09 -45.93
N THR A 87 12.44 -9.36 -46.84
CA THR A 87 11.58 -8.21 -46.49
C THR A 87 10.37 -8.66 -45.67
N PHE A 88 9.77 -9.80 -46.04
CA PHE A 88 8.68 -10.38 -45.29
C PHE A 88 9.10 -10.83 -43.89
N ASN A 89 10.25 -11.49 -43.75
CA ASN A 89 10.77 -11.90 -42.44
C ASN A 89 10.96 -10.69 -41.51
N LEU A 90 11.47 -9.57 -42.04
CA LEU A 90 11.59 -8.32 -41.29
C LEU A 90 10.22 -7.76 -40.86
N PHE A 91 9.22 -7.84 -41.73
CA PHE A 91 7.85 -7.42 -41.39
C PHE A 91 7.27 -8.29 -40.26
N VAL A 92 7.44 -9.60 -40.32
CA VAL A 92 6.98 -10.54 -39.29
C VAL A 92 7.70 -10.31 -37.96
N GLU A 93 8.99 -10.02 -37.97
CA GLU A 93 9.76 -9.68 -36.76
C GLU A 93 9.21 -8.41 -36.07
N LYS A 94 8.86 -7.39 -36.86
CA LYS A 94 8.21 -6.18 -36.33
C LYS A 94 6.83 -6.48 -35.76
N LEU A 95 6.04 -7.33 -36.42
CA LEU A 95 4.74 -7.78 -35.89
C LEU A 95 4.90 -8.54 -34.57
N GLN A 96 5.85 -9.46 -34.47
CA GLN A 96 6.14 -10.18 -33.21
C GLN A 96 6.49 -9.20 -32.09
N SER A 97 7.33 -8.21 -32.36
CA SER A 97 7.71 -7.18 -31.38
C SER A 97 6.51 -6.35 -30.92
N LEU A 98 5.60 -6.01 -31.83
CA LEU A 98 4.34 -5.31 -31.51
C LEU A 98 3.42 -6.17 -30.64
N VAL A 99 3.29 -7.46 -30.94
CA VAL A 99 2.49 -8.39 -30.13
C VAL A 99 3.06 -8.51 -28.72
N ILE A 100 4.38 -8.66 -28.57
CA ILE A 100 5.05 -8.70 -27.26
C ILE A 100 4.77 -7.42 -26.47
N SER A 101 4.91 -6.25 -27.13
CA SER A 101 4.65 -4.96 -26.49
C SER A 101 3.18 -4.81 -26.06
N LEU A 102 2.25 -5.32 -26.85
CA LEU A 102 0.82 -5.32 -26.52
C LEU A 102 0.51 -6.22 -25.32
N THR A 103 1.13 -7.40 -25.25
CA THR A 103 1.00 -8.30 -24.09
C THR A 103 1.53 -7.63 -22.83
N GLN A 104 2.71 -7.02 -22.89
CA GLN A 104 3.27 -6.27 -21.76
C GLN A 104 2.39 -5.09 -21.32
N ALA A 105 1.83 -4.35 -22.28
CA ALA A 105 0.90 -3.26 -21.97
C ALA A 105 -0.40 -3.77 -21.32
N SER A 106 -0.89 -4.94 -21.75
CA SER A 106 -2.07 -5.59 -21.17
C SER A 106 -1.80 -6.09 -19.75
N GLU A 107 -0.62 -6.66 -19.49
CA GLU A 107 -0.19 -7.03 -18.13
C GLU A 107 -0.09 -5.81 -17.21
N GLN A 108 0.50 -4.70 -17.69
CA GLN A 108 0.52 -3.44 -16.94
C GLN A 108 -0.88 -2.92 -16.63
N LEU A 109 -1.81 -3.02 -17.59
CA LEU A 109 -3.21 -2.62 -17.35
C LEU A 109 -3.87 -3.50 -16.28
N SER A 110 -3.57 -4.80 -16.21
CA SER A 110 -4.06 -5.67 -15.14
C SER A 110 -3.61 -5.21 -13.75
N THR A 111 -2.38 -4.70 -13.61
CA THR A 111 -1.91 -4.12 -12.33
C THR A 111 -2.66 -2.85 -11.93
N ALA A 112 -3.26 -2.13 -12.89
CA ALA A 112 -4.10 -0.97 -12.59
C ALA A 112 -5.43 -1.37 -11.92
N GLU A 113 -5.99 -2.52 -12.26
CA GLU A 113 -7.18 -3.06 -11.57
C GLU A 113 -6.86 -3.40 -10.12
N GLU A 114 -5.71 -4.02 -9.86
CA GLU A 114 -5.24 -4.31 -8.50
C GLU A 114 -5.07 -3.01 -7.68
N THR A 115 -4.52 -1.97 -8.30
CA THR A 115 -4.41 -0.63 -7.70
C THR A 115 -5.77 -0.04 -7.33
N SER A 116 -6.80 -0.26 -8.16
CA SER A 116 -8.18 0.18 -7.88
C SER A 116 -8.76 -0.55 -6.65
N VAL A 117 -8.56 -1.87 -6.56
CA VAL A 117 -8.98 -2.67 -5.40
C VAL A 117 -8.30 -2.18 -4.12
N VAL A 118 -6.99 -1.94 -4.16
CA VAL A 118 -6.23 -1.39 -3.02
C VAL A 118 -6.75 0.00 -2.63
N SER A 119 -7.10 0.84 -3.61
CA SER A 119 -7.65 2.19 -3.36
C SER A 119 -9.03 2.14 -2.68
N ILE A 120 -9.89 1.18 -3.04
CA ILE A 120 -11.19 0.96 -2.38
C ILE A 120 -10.98 0.52 -0.92
N SER A 121 -10.08 -0.45 -0.69
CA SER A 121 -9.75 -0.90 0.67
C SER A 121 -9.18 0.23 1.53
N THR A 122 -8.32 1.05 0.94
CA THR A 122 -7.73 2.22 1.61
C THR A 122 -8.82 3.21 2.04
N ASN A 123 -9.80 3.51 1.19
CA ASN A 123 -10.93 4.38 1.54
C ASN A 123 -11.76 3.83 2.71
N GLN A 124 -12.00 2.51 2.75
CA GLN A 124 -12.70 1.87 3.86
C GLN A 124 -11.90 1.99 5.17
N ASN A 125 -10.58 1.82 5.12
CA ASN A 125 -9.71 1.97 6.28
C ASN A 125 -9.68 3.42 6.78
N ILE A 126 -9.63 4.41 5.87
CA ILE A 126 -9.72 5.83 6.22
C ILE A 126 -11.05 6.14 6.92
N ALA A 127 -12.17 5.57 6.47
CA ALA A 127 -13.46 5.74 7.12
C ALA A 127 -13.47 5.18 8.55
N LYS A 128 -12.84 4.01 8.78
CA LYS A 128 -12.67 3.44 10.13
C LYS A 128 -11.79 4.32 11.02
N GLN A 129 -10.64 4.75 10.52
CA GLN A 129 -9.72 5.63 11.24
C GLN A 129 -10.38 6.97 11.61
N LYS A 130 -11.24 7.52 10.74
CA LYS A 130 -12.05 8.70 11.05
C LYS A 130 -12.97 8.45 12.25
N ASN A 131 -13.65 7.31 12.30
CA ASN A 131 -14.51 6.95 13.45
C ASN A 131 -13.70 6.79 14.73
N GLU A 132 -12.55 6.11 14.68
CA GLU A 132 -11.64 5.99 15.82
C GLU A 132 -11.17 7.37 16.31
N THR A 133 -10.84 8.27 15.39
CA THR A 133 -10.45 9.65 15.70
C THR A 133 -11.59 10.41 16.39
N MET A 134 -12.85 10.22 15.94
CA MET A 134 -14.02 10.81 16.62
C MET A 134 -14.20 10.24 18.03
N HIS A 135 -13.95 8.94 18.24
CA HIS A 135 -13.98 8.35 19.58
C HIS A 135 -12.89 8.93 20.49
N VAL A 136 -11.67 9.08 19.98
CA VAL A 136 -10.58 9.73 20.74
C VAL A 136 -10.93 11.18 21.08
N ALA A 137 -11.48 11.94 20.13
CA ALA A 137 -11.91 13.32 20.39
C ALA A 137 -13.01 13.40 21.46
N SER A 138 -13.96 12.46 21.45
CA SER A 138 -14.98 12.33 22.49
C SER A 138 -14.37 12.00 23.85
N ALA A 139 -13.42 11.05 23.91
CA ALA A 139 -12.68 10.72 25.12
C ALA A 139 -11.89 11.91 25.67
N ILE A 140 -11.25 12.70 24.82
CA ILE A 140 -10.56 13.95 25.21
C ILE A 140 -11.55 14.96 25.80
N THR A 141 -12.74 15.08 25.22
CA THR A 141 -13.80 15.96 25.75
C THR A 141 -14.24 15.50 27.14
N GLN A 142 -14.43 14.20 27.34
CA GLN A 142 -14.75 13.63 28.66
C GLN A 142 -13.60 13.82 29.66
N MET A 143 -12.35 13.59 29.25
CA MET A 143 -11.18 13.81 30.10
C MET A 143 -11.05 15.28 30.52
N THR A 144 -11.37 16.22 29.62
CA THR A 144 -11.36 17.65 29.94
C THR A 144 -12.37 17.97 31.04
N ALA A 145 -13.57 17.39 30.96
CA ALA A 145 -14.58 17.56 32.01
C ALA A 145 -14.11 16.97 33.35
N ILE A 146 -13.50 15.78 33.34
CA ILE A 146 -12.94 15.13 34.55
C ILE A 146 -11.84 16.00 35.17
N VAL A 147 -10.92 16.54 34.37
CA VAL A 147 -9.86 17.42 34.87
C VAL A 147 -10.45 18.66 35.55
N GLN A 148 -11.51 19.23 34.99
CA GLN A 148 -12.19 20.38 35.58
C GLN A 148 -12.91 20.01 36.89
N GLU A 149 -13.53 18.84 36.96
CA GLU A 149 -14.15 18.32 38.20
C GLU A 149 -13.11 18.04 39.29
N VAL A 150 -11.95 17.49 38.92
CA VAL A 150 -10.82 17.28 39.84
C VAL A 150 -10.28 18.62 40.36
N ALA A 151 -10.15 19.63 39.49
CA ALA A 151 -9.72 20.96 39.90
C ALA A 151 -10.68 21.61 40.91
N ILE A 152 -12.00 21.53 40.67
CA ILE A 152 -13.03 22.02 41.59
C ILE A 152 -12.97 21.27 42.93
N SER A 153 -12.74 19.95 42.88
CA SER A 153 -12.63 19.13 44.09
C SER A 153 -11.39 19.48 44.91
N ALA A 154 -10.26 19.77 44.25
CA ALA A 154 -9.03 20.22 44.89
C ALA A 154 -9.20 21.61 45.52
N GLU A 155 -9.89 22.54 44.85
CA GLU A 155 -10.21 23.86 45.38
C GLU A 155 -11.08 23.74 46.64
N LYS A 156 -12.17 22.97 46.60
CA LYS A 156 -13.03 22.71 47.77
C LYS A 156 -12.26 22.07 48.93
N ALA A 157 -11.37 21.12 48.65
CA ALA A 157 -10.54 20.48 49.68
C ALA A 157 -9.59 21.50 50.33
N SER A 158 -8.99 22.39 49.53
CA SER A 158 -8.14 23.48 50.02
C SER A 158 -8.94 24.46 50.89
N GLU A 159 -10.13 24.87 50.46
CA GLU A 159 -11.01 25.75 51.26
C GLU A 159 -11.40 25.10 52.60
N ALA A 160 -11.77 23.81 52.58
CA ALA A 160 -12.10 23.06 53.77
C ALA A 160 -10.90 22.95 54.73
N ALA A 161 -9.69 22.72 54.22
CA ALA A 161 -8.47 22.70 55.02
C ALA A 161 -8.18 24.06 55.67
N VAL A 162 -8.30 25.17 54.93
CA VAL A 162 -8.14 26.53 55.46
C VAL A 162 -9.19 26.83 56.53
N LYS A 163 -10.42 26.36 56.35
CA LYS A 163 -11.47 26.53 57.37
C LYS A 163 -11.16 25.72 58.64
N GLY A 164 -10.72 24.47 58.49
CA GLY A 164 -10.32 23.62 59.62
C GLY A 164 -9.13 24.20 60.41
N ASP A 165 -8.18 24.83 59.72
CA ASP A 165 -7.06 25.54 60.37
C ASP A 165 -7.55 26.72 61.22
N LYS A 166 -8.45 27.55 60.68
CA LYS A 166 -9.08 28.65 61.43
C LYS A 166 -9.89 28.17 62.64
N ASP A 167 -10.66 27.10 62.48
CA ASP A 167 -11.45 26.52 63.56
C ASP A 167 -10.53 25.97 64.67
N SER A 168 -9.40 25.35 64.29
CA SER A 168 -8.38 24.88 65.22
C SER A 168 -7.68 26.02 65.96
N GLU A 169 -7.38 27.13 65.27
CA GLU A 169 -6.81 28.32 65.90
C GLU A 169 -7.79 28.97 66.89
N SER A 170 -9.08 29.04 66.54
CA SER A 170 -10.14 29.51 67.45
C SER A 170 -10.24 28.61 68.69
N GLY A 171 -10.24 27.29 68.50
CA GLY A 171 -10.23 26.32 69.58
C GLY A 171 -9.02 26.48 70.51
N ARG A 172 -7.83 26.73 69.96
CA ARG A 172 -6.62 27.02 70.73
C ARG A 172 -6.80 28.23 71.64
N LYS A 173 -7.36 29.33 71.13
CA LYS A 173 -7.63 30.54 71.93
C LYS A 173 -8.58 30.27 73.09
N VAL A 174 -9.64 29.49 72.86
CA VAL A 174 -10.58 29.09 73.93
C VAL A 174 -9.86 28.26 75.01
N VAL A 175 -8.99 27.32 74.61
CA VAL A 175 -8.20 26.54 75.57
C VAL A 175 -7.25 27.43 76.38
N GLU A 176 -6.61 28.42 75.76
CA GLU A 176 -5.76 29.40 76.44
C GLU A 176 -6.55 30.24 77.47
N GLU A 177 -7.77 30.67 77.13
CA GLU A 177 -8.68 31.36 78.06
C GLU A 177 -9.10 30.47 79.24
N ILE A 178 -9.37 29.19 78.99
CA ILE A 178 -9.70 28.22 80.05
C ILE A 178 -8.50 28.04 81.00
N VAL A 179 -7.29 27.88 80.48
CA VAL A 179 -6.08 27.76 81.30
C VAL A 179 -5.87 29.00 82.16
N SER A 180 -6.07 30.19 81.59
CA SER A 180 -6.02 31.46 82.36
C SER A 180 -7.06 31.49 83.49
N SER A 181 -8.30 31.09 83.19
CA SER A 181 -9.40 31.05 84.17
C SER A 181 -9.12 30.05 85.31
N ILE A 182 -8.55 28.88 84.99
CA ILE A 182 -8.13 27.88 85.99
C ILE A 182 -7.04 28.46 86.91
N ASN A 183 -6.05 29.17 86.36
CA ASN A 183 -5.00 29.80 87.15
C ASN A 183 -5.57 30.89 88.09
N ASN A 184 -6.50 31.71 87.60
CA ASN A 184 -7.18 32.71 88.42
C ASN A 184 -7.99 32.07 89.55
N LEU A 185 -8.76 31.01 89.25
CA LEU A 185 -9.52 30.26 90.24
C LEU A 185 -8.61 29.65 91.32
N ALA A 186 -7.46 29.10 90.93
CA ALA A 186 -6.48 28.55 91.88
C ALA A 186 -5.93 29.65 92.83
N ALA A 187 -5.68 30.85 92.32
CA ALA A 187 -5.26 32.00 93.13
C ALA A 187 -6.36 32.47 94.10
N GLU A 188 -7.62 32.48 93.66
CA GLU A 188 -8.77 32.84 94.49
C GLU A 188 -9.02 31.81 95.61
N ILE A 189 -8.88 30.52 95.31
CA ILE A 189 -8.92 29.43 96.30
C ILE A 189 -7.80 29.59 97.34
N THR A 190 -6.59 29.94 96.90
CA THR A 190 -5.44 30.18 97.80
C THR A 190 -5.73 31.36 98.75
N THR A 191 -6.28 32.45 98.21
CA THR A 191 -6.67 33.64 98.99
C THR A 191 -7.76 33.30 100.01
N SER A 192 -8.80 32.58 99.58
CA SER A 192 -9.90 32.15 100.46
C SER A 192 -9.40 31.26 101.61
N THR A 193 -8.47 30.35 101.31
CA THR A 193 -7.83 29.50 102.32
C THR A 193 -7.04 30.33 103.33
N SER A 194 -6.36 31.39 102.90
CA SER A 194 -5.67 32.32 103.79
C SER A 194 -6.65 33.06 104.71
N VAL A 195 -7.78 33.54 104.19
CA VAL A 195 -8.83 34.21 104.97
C VAL A 195 -9.42 33.26 106.03
N ILE A 196 -9.72 32.02 105.66
CA ILE A 196 -10.20 30.99 106.60
C ILE A 196 -9.17 30.74 107.71
N LYS A 197 -7.87 30.71 107.38
CA LYS A 197 -6.81 30.55 108.37
C LYS A 197 -6.73 31.73 109.33
N THR A 198 -6.87 32.97 108.84
CA THR A 198 -6.95 34.17 109.69
C THR A 198 -8.18 34.13 110.59
N LEU A 199 -9.36 33.83 110.05
CA LEU A 199 -10.60 33.72 110.83
C LEU A 199 -10.50 32.66 111.94
N LYS A 200 -9.85 31.52 111.65
CA LYS A 200 -9.55 30.51 112.66
C LYS A 200 -8.68 31.09 113.79
N SER A 201 -7.62 31.80 113.45
CA SER A 201 -6.73 32.44 114.44
C SER A 201 -7.47 33.48 115.29
N ASP A 202 -8.32 34.32 114.67
CA ASP A 202 -9.11 35.32 115.38
C ASP A 202 -10.13 34.65 116.32
N SER A 203 -10.73 33.53 115.90
CA SER A 203 -11.65 32.75 116.72
C SER A 203 -10.96 32.11 117.94
N GLU A 204 -9.74 31.61 117.77
CA GLU A 204 -8.90 31.08 118.86
C GLU A 204 -8.51 32.20 119.86
N ASN A 205 -8.19 33.39 119.36
CA ASN A 205 -7.93 34.57 120.20
C ASN A 205 -9.18 34.98 120.99
N ILE A 206 -10.37 35.01 120.35
CA ILE A 206 -11.64 35.29 121.05
C ILE A 206 -11.92 34.25 122.13
N GLY A 207 -11.68 32.96 121.84
CA GLY A 207 -11.79 31.89 122.85
C GLY A 207 -10.91 32.15 124.07
N THR A 208 -9.66 32.56 123.84
CA THR A 208 -8.72 32.93 124.91
C THR A 208 -9.23 34.12 125.74
N VAL A 209 -9.81 35.14 125.08
CA VAL A 209 -10.41 36.29 125.77
C VAL A 209 -11.63 35.88 126.58
N LEU A 210 -12.49 35.01 126.05
CA LEU A 210 -13.66 34.48 126.77
C LEU A 210 -13.25 33.64 127.99
N ASP A 211 -12.18 32.87 127.90
CA ASP A 211 -11.62 32.14 129.05
C ASP A 211 -11.14 33.11 130.14
N VAL A 212 -10.48 34.21 129.79
CA VAL A 212 -10.11 35.28 130.74
C VAL A 212 -11.35 35.93 131.37
N ILE A 213 -12.37 36.24 130.57
CA ILE A 213 -13.63 36.82 131.08
C ILE A 213 -14.32 35.85 132.06
N LYS A 214 -14.38 34.56 131.72
CA LYS A 214 -14.95 33.52 132.58
C LYS A 214 -14.18 33.42 133.91
N ASN A 215 -12.84 33.44 133.86
CA ASN A 215 -12.01 33.45 135.06
C ASN A 215 -12.24 34.70 135.93
N ILE A 216 -12.43 35.89 135.34
CA ILE A 216 -12.76 37.12 136.08
C ILE A 216 -14.18 37.04 136.68
N ALA A 217 -15.14 36.50 135.94
CA ALA A 217 -16.51 36.32 136.43
C ALA A 217 -16.56 35.33 137.60
N GLU A 218 -15.78 34.25 137.56
CA GLU A 218 -15.59 33.32 138.68
C GLU A 218 -14.85 33.97 139.88
N GLN A 219 -13.98 34.95 139.67
CA GLN A 219 -13.35 35.72 140.77
C GLN A 219 -14.27 36.78 141.41
N THR A 220 -15.37 37.15 140.75
CA THR A 220 -16.29 38.21 141.22
C THR A 220 -17.48 37.65 141.99
N ASN A 221 -17.69 36.33 141.95
CA ASN A 221 -18.75 35.60 142.67
C ASN A 221 -18.14 34.80 143.83
#